data_AF-A0A967SMG2-F1
#
_entry.id   AF-A0A967SMG2-F1
#
_cell.length_a   1.000
_cell.length_b   1.000
_cell.length_c   1.000
_cell.angle_alpha   90.00
_cell.angle_beta   90.00
_cell.angle_gamma   90.00
#
_symmetry.space_group_name_H-M   'P 1'
#
loop_
_entity.id
_entity.type
_entity.pdbx_description
1 polymer ?
#
loop_
_entity_poly.entity_id
_entity_poly.type
_entity_poly.pdbx_seq_one_letter_code
_entity_poly.pdbx_strand_id
1 'polypeptide(L)'
;MRSLTAADVFVDGDERPVASTIRGATDYLQQRLGMTRDEFFNTYFTGQKELQFLAQMGPTERGRFLAQVLGYERLRLAQERARARRNDLRHEIDGLRAGMADPVALRAELETARGRREEARQAVDGARSELEAAQAGLEEVEPRWEAAQAAQERAGRLEHEREMAAQEYRDAARTVARAE
;
A
#
# COMPACT_ATOMS: atom_id res chain seq x y z
N MET A 1 8.51 -56.51 -33.52
CA MET A 1 8.70 -55.80 -34.81
C MET A 1 9.77 -54.73 -34.57
N ARG A 2 11.01 -54.91 -35.04
CA ARG A 2 12.08 -53.91 -34.91
C ARG A 2 12.10 -53.07 -36.19
N SER A 3 11.63 -51.82 -36.13
CA SER A 3 11.80 -50.87 -37.23
C SER A 3 13.24 -50.33 -37.20
N LEU A 4 13.82 -50.07 -38.37
CA LEU A 4 15.21 -49.59 -38.51
C LEU A 4 15.47 -48.21 -37.87
N THR A 5 14.43 -47.51 -37.42
CA THR A 5 14.51 -46.13 -36.91
C THR A 5 14.02 -45.96 -35.47
N ALA A 6 13.62 -47.04 -34.80
CA ALA A 6 13.19 -47.02 -33.42
C ALA A 6 14.40 -47.07 -32.47
N ALA A 7 14.46 -46.11 -31.54
CA ALA A 7 15.39 -46.11 -30.42
C ALA A 7 14.68 -45.51 -29.21
N ASP A 8 14.48 -46.33 -28.18
CA ASP A 8 13.80 -45.92 -26.96
C ASP A 8 14.81 -45.59 -25.86
N VAL A 9 14.65 -44.44 -25.22
CA VAL A 9 15.42 -44.02 -24.06
C VAL A 9 14.49 -44.04 -22.85
N PHE A 10 14.86 -44.80 -21.84
CA PHE A 10 14.17 -44.86 -20.55
C PHE A 10 15.10 -44.29 -19.47
N VAL A 11 14.54 -43.56 -18.53
CA VAL A 11 15.28 -42.89 -17.46
C VAL A 11 14.70 -43.40 -16.15
N ASP A 12 15.57 -43.73 -15.19
CA ASP A 12 15.20 -44.14 -13.83
C ASP A 12 14.18 -45.30 -13.75
N GLY A 13 14.11 -46.14 -14.79
CA GLY A 13 13.22 -47.31 -14.84
C GLY A 13 11.76 -47.04 -15.20
N ASP A 14 11.45 -45.84 -15.70
CA ASP A 14 10.07 -45.50 -16.14
C ASP A 14 9.58 -46.40 -17.29
N GLU A 15 8.28 -46.69 -17.31
CA GLU A 15 7.64 -47.50 -18.36
C GLU A 15 7.46 -46.72 -19.68
N ARG A 16 7.56 -45.39 -19.64
CA ARG A 16 7.38 -44.53 -20.81
C ARG A 16 8.73 -44.00 -21.30
N PRO A 17 9.06 -44.17 -22.60
CA PRO A 17 10.32 -43.66 -23.11
C PRO A 17 10.28 -42.13 -23.22
N VAL A 18 11.37 -41.47 -22.80
CA VAL A 18 11.56 -40.01 -22.95
C VAL A 18 11.89 -39.61 -24.39
N ALA A 19 12.36 -40.57 -25.19
CA ALA A 19 12.52 -40.45 -26.63
C ALA A 19 12.33 -41.83 -27.27
N SER A 20 11.66 -41.90 -28.42
CA SER A 20 11.31 -43.15 -29.12
C SER A 20 11.82 -43.21 -30.57
N THR A 21 12.69 -42.27 -30.96
CA THR A 21 13.31 -42.22 -32.29
C THR A 21 14.82 -42.06 -32.16
N ILE A 22 15.59 -42.53 -33.14
CA ILE A 22 17.06 -42.38 -33.16
C ILE A 22 17.47 -40.91 -33.01
N ARG A 23 16.81 -39.99 -33.73
CA ARG A 23 17.10 -38.56 -33.64
C ARG A 23 16.76 -38.03 -32.24
N GLY A 24 15.56 -38.32 -31.72
CA GLY A 24 15.15 -37.88 -30.40
C GLY A 24 16.05 -38.40 -29.28
N ALA A 25 16.48 -39.66 -29.37
CA ALA A 25 17.44 -40.25 -28.44
C ALA A 25 18.81 -39.55 -28.51
N THR A 26 19.27 -39.23 -29.72
CA THR A 26 20.54 -38.50 -29.93
C THR A 26 20.47 -37.09 -29.36
N ASP A 27 19.41 -36.32 -29.66
CA ASP A 27 19.23 -34.95 -29.18
C ASP A 27 19.11 -34.94 -27.64
N TYR A 28 18.35 -35.88 -27.07
CA TYR A 28 18.21 -36.04 -25.63
C TYR A 28 19.57 -36.28 -24.94
N LEU A 29 20.38 -37.20 -25.48
CA LEU A 29 21.70 -37.51 -24.92
C LEU A 29 22.67 -36.34 -25.07
N GLN A 30 22.69 -35.66 -26.21
CA GLN A 30 23.54 -34.49 -26.42
C GLN A 30 23.18 -33.34 -25.48
N GLN A 31 21.88 -33.10 -25.27
CA GLN A 31 21.41 -32.09 -24.31
C GLN A 31 21.78 -32.45 -22.87
N ARG A 32 21.71 -33.74 -22.51
CA ARG A 32 22.01 -34.21 -21.14
C ARG A 32 23.50 -34.21 -20.82
N LEU A 33 24.32 -34.64 -21.77
CA LEU A 33 25.78 -34.67 -21.65
C LEU A 33 26.40 -33.29 -21.90
N GLY A 34 25.67 -32.40 -22.58
CA GLY A 34 26.15 -31.07 -22.96
C GLY A 34 27.29 -31.13 -23.96
N MET A 35 27.35 -32.15 -24.81
CA MET A 35 28.37 -32.36 -25.85
C MET A 35 27.83 -33.23 -26.98
N THR A 36 28.39 -33.09 -28.18
CA THR A 36 28.05 -33.90 -29.34
C THR A 36 28.58 -35.33 -29.21
N ARG A 37 28.09 -36.25 -30.04
CA ARG A 37 28.55 -37.65 -30.06
C ARG A 37 30.07 -37.73 -30.24
N ASP A 38 30.62 -37.00 -31.19
CA ASP A 38 32.04 -37.06 -31.52
C ASP A 38 32.87 -36.43 -30.38
N GLU A 39 32.40 -35.36 -29.75
CA GLU A 39 33.00 -34.77 -28.54
C GLU A 39 33.02 -35.75 -27.35
N PHE A 40 31.94 -36.49 -27.14
CA PHE A 40 31.85 -37.52 -26.10
C PHE A 40 32.82 -38.68 -26.36
N PHE A 41 32.88 -39.18 -27.59
CA PHE A 41 33.81 -40.25 -27.98
C PHE A 41 35.26 -39.82 -27.75
N ASN A 42 35.64 -38.62 -28.17
CA ASN A 42 36.99 -38.07 -27.97
C ASN A 42 37.33 -37.81 -26.49
N THR A 43 36.34 -37.73 -25.60
CA THR A 43 36.54 -37.49 -24.16
C THR A 43 36.67 -38.79 -23.35
N TYR A 44 35.89 -39.82 -23.72
CA TYR A 44 35.80 -41.08 -22.96
C TYR A 44 36.66 -42.20 -23.56
N PHE A 45 36.84 -42.22 -24.89
CA PHE A 45 37.62 -43.21 -25.63
C PHE A 45 38.83 -42.56 -26.30
N THR A 46 39.79 -42.04 -25.54
CA THR A 46 41.02 -41.49 -26.13
C THR A 46 41.91 -42.61 -26.69
N GLY A 47 41.63 -43.07 -27.91
CA GLY A 47 42.57 -43.90 -28.68
C GLY A 47 43.79 -43.08 -29.12
N GLN A 48 44.91 -43.76 -29.40
CA GLN A 48 46.21 -43.14 -29.76
C GLN A 48 46.15 -42.18 -30.98
N LYS A 49 45.10 -42.25 -31.80
CA LYS A 49 44.90 -41.40 -32.99
C LYS A 49 43.96 -40.19 -32.78
N GLU A 50 43.24 -40.12 -31.66
CA GLU A 50 42.23 -39.07 -31.42
C GLU A 50 42.79 -37.79 -30.76
N LEU A 51 44.03 -37.84 -30.24
CA LEU A 51 44.77 -36.64 -29.83
C LEU A 51 45.01 -35.64 -30.98
N GLN A 52 44.94 -36.10 -32.24
CA GLN A 52 45.03 -35.22 -33.41
C GLN A 52 43.84 -34.27 -33.54
N PHE A 53 42.66 -34.63 -33.02
CA PHE A 53 41.46 -33.78 -33.03
C PHE A 53 41.67 -32.50 -32.22
N LEU A 54 42.22 -32.61 -31.00
CA LEU A 54 42.59 -31.44 -30.20
C LEU A 54 43.68 -30.62 -30.88
N ALA A 55 44.63 -31.26 -31.57
CA ALA A 55 45.70 -30.58 -32.29
C ALA A 55 45.20 -29.80 -33.52
N GLN A 56 44.12 -30.25 -34.16
CA GLN A 56 43.46 -29.59 -35.30
C GLN A 56 42.56 -28.43 -34.87
N MET A 57 42.04 -28.44 -33.63
CA MET A 57 41.29 -27.30 -33.07
C MET A 57 42.18 -26.10 -32.80
N GLY A 58 41.65 -24.90 -33.08
CA GLY A 58 42.28 -23.65 -32.68
C GLY A 58 42.33 -23.48 -31.15
N PRO A 59 43.20 -22.60 -30.61
CA PRO A 59 43.37 -22.43 -29.16
C PRO A 59 42.06 -22.11 -28.40
N THR A 60 41.19 -21.29 -28.99
CA THR A 60 39.91 -20.88 -28.39
C THR A 60 38.88 -22.01 -28.37
N GLU A 61 38.78 -22.77 -29.47
CA GLU A 61 37.86 -23.90 -29.59
C GLU A 61 38.27 -25.03 -28.65
N ARG A 62 39.57 -25.33 -28.58
CA ARG A 62 40.14 -26.30 -27.65
C ARG A 62 39.86 -25.91 -26.19
N GLY A 63 40.03 -24.63 -25.84
CA GLY A 63 39.72 -24.13 -24.50
C GLY A 63 38.24 -24.28 -24.15
N ARG A 64 37.34 -23.98 -25.10
CA ARG A 64 35.89 -24.15 -24.92
C ARG A 64 35.51 -25.63 -24.73
N PHE A 65 36.05 -26.51 -25.55
CA PHE A 65 35.83 -27.96 -25.47
C PHE A 65 36.28 -28.51 -24.10
N LEU A 66 37.49 -28.18 -23.66
CA LEU A 66 37.99 -28.60 -22.34
C LEU A 66 37.13 -28.02 -21.20
N ALA A 67 36.69 -26.78 -21.30
CA ALA A 67 35.81 -26.16 -20.31
C ALA A 67 34.42 -26.85 -20.24
N GLN A 68 33.89 -27.27 -21.39
CA GLN A 68 32.61 -27.99 -21.49
C GLN A 68 32.72 -29.40 -20.89
N VAL A 69 33.79 -30.13 -21.23
CA VAL A 69 34.11 -31.46 -20.69
C VAL A 69 34.34 -31.43 -19.19
N LEU A 70 35.07 -30.43 -18.68
CA LEU A 70 35.32 -30.26 -17.25
C LEU A 70 34.12 -29.70 -16.48
N GLY A 71 32.98 -29.45 -17.15
CA GLY A 71 31.76 -28.94 -16.54
C GLY A 71 31.82 -27.45 -16.12
N TYR A 72 32.84 -26.72 -16.55
CA TYR A 72 33.00 -25.29 -16.27
C TYR A 72 31.86 -24.46 -16.85
N GLU A 73 31.26 -24.89 -17.97
CA GLU A 73 30.12 -24.20 -18.57
C GLU A 73 28.89 -24.18 -17.64
N ARG A 74 28.65 -25.24 -16.87
CA ARG A 74 27.56 -25.29 -15.89
C ARG A 74 27.80 -24.31 -14.73
N LEU A 75 29.05 -24.19 -14.29
CA LEU A 75 29.45 -23.24 -13.26
C LEU A 75 29.34 -21.80 -13.77
N ARG A 76 29.74 -21.55 -15.02
CA ARG A 76 29.62 -20.24 -15.66
C ARG A 76 28.15 -19.81 -15.74
N LEU A 77 27.27 -20.68 -16.23
CA LEU A 77 25.82 -20.41 -16.30
C LEU A 77 25.21 -20.15 -14.92
N ALA A 78 25.61 -20.92 -13.90
CA ALA A 78 25.16 -20.72 -12.54
C ALA A 78 25.61 -19.37 -11.97
N GLN A 79 26.86 -18.97 -12.23
CA GLN A 79 27.38 -17.67 -11.82
C GLN A 79 26.68 -16.51 -12.53
N GLU A 80 26.41 -16.63 -13.83
CA GLU A 80 25.66 -15.63 -14.60
C GLU A 80 24.25 -15.46 -14.04
N ARG A 81 23.53 -16.56 -13.76
CA ARG A 81 22.21 -16.54 -13.12
C ARG A 81 22.24 -15.91 -11.73
N ALA A 82 23.24 -16.25 -10.90
CA ALA A 82 23.39 -15.68 -9.58
C ALA A 82 23.66 -14.17 -9.62
N ARG A 83 24.51 -13.72 -10.57
CA ARG A 83 24.79 -12.30 -10.79
C ARG A 83 23.56 -11.53 -11.24
N ALA A 84 22.79 -12.10 -12.18
CA ALA A 84 21.52 -11.52 -12.63
C ALA A 84 20.55 -11.36 -11.45
N ARG A 85 20.30 -12.44 -10.69
CA ARG A 85 19.39 -12.40 -9.54
C ARG A 85 19.80 -11.38 -8.48
N ARG A 86 21.09 -11.28 -8.18
CA ARG A 86 21.62 -10.28 -7.25
C ARG A 86 21.35 -8.86 -7.76
N ASN A 87 21.56 -8.60 -9.04
CA ASN A 87 21.32 -7.28 -9.62
C ASN A 87 19.83 -6.92 -9.57
N ASP A 88 18.94 -7.87 -9.90
CA ASP A 88 17.49 -7.66 -9.81
C ASP A 88 17.06 -7.30 -8.38
N LEU A 89 17.52 -8.07 -7.38
CA LEU A 89 17.25 -7.79 -5.98
C LEU A 89 17.78 -6.43 -5.53
N ARG A 90 18.97 -6.04 -6.02
CA ARG A 90 19.52 -4.71 -5.71
C ARG A 90 18.64 -3.61 -6.30
N HIS A 91 18.19 -3.75 -7.54
CA HIS A 91 17.28 -2.78 -8.16
C HIS A 91 15.92 -2.71 -7.47
N GLU A 92 15.39 -3.85 -7.01
CA GLU A 92 14.17 -3.90 -6.21
C GLU A 92 14.34 -3.15 -4.88
N ILE A 93 15.43 -3.40 -4.16
CA ILE A 93 15.77 -2.69 -2.91
C ILE A 93 15.93 -1.19 -3.14
N ASP A 94 16.65 -0.80 -4.20
CA ASP A 94 16.88 0.60 -4.51
C ASP A 94 15.56 1.30 -4.90
N GLY A 95 14.68 0.62 -5.65
CA GLY A 95 13.34 1.09 -5.97
C GLY A 95 12.46 1.27 -4.74
N LEU A 96 12.47 0.29 -3.83
CA LEU A 96 11.75 0.39 -2.55
C LEU A 96 12.27 1.57 -1.72
N ARG A 97 13.58 1.73 -1.60
CA ARG A 97 14.20 2.84 -0.87
C ARG A 97 13.88 4.20 -1.50
N ALA A 98 13.86 4.29 -2.82
CA ALA A 98 13.52 5.53 -3.52
C ALA A 98 12.04 5.92 -3.35
N GLY A 99 11.14 4.93 -3.19
CA GLY A 99 9.73 5.17 -2.92
C GLY A 99 9.40 5.46 -1.45
N MET A 100 10.33 5.21 -0.52
CA MET A 100 10.15 5.50 0.90
C MET A 100 10.40 6.98 1.18
N ALA A 101 9.45 7.64 1.83
CA ALA A 101 9.64 9.00 2.32
C ALA A 101 10.71 9.04 3.42
N ASP A 102 11.39 10.18 3.54
CA ASP A 102 12.43 10.39 4.55
C ASP A 102 11.84 10.18 5.97
N PRO A 103 12.35 9.19 6.75
CA PRO A 103 11.88 8.94 8.10
C PRO A 103 12.01 10.14 9.04
N VAL A 104 12.98 11.04 8.81
CA VAL A 104 13.16 12.24 9.63
C VAL A 104 12.05 13.25 9.32
N ALA A 105 11.78 13.51 8.03
CA ALA A 105 10.69 14.35 7.60
C ALA A 105 9.32 13.84 8.11
N LEU A 106 9.04 12.54 7.95
CA LEU A 106 7.79 11.93 8.44
C LEU A 106 7.61 12.07 9.96
N ARG A 107 8.68 11.94 10.75
CA ARG A 107 8.62 12.16 12.20
C ARG A 107 8.33 13.61 12.54
N ALA A 108 8.96 14.56 11.84
CA ALA A 108 8.70 15.99 12.04
C ALA A 108 7.23 16.33 11.70
N GLU A 109 6.72 15.84 10.57
CA GLU A 109 5.31 16.00 10.18
C GLU A 109 4.35 15.41 11.20
N LEU A 110 4.66 14.22 11.74
CA LEU A 110 3.86 13.58 12.77
C LEU A 110 3.81 14.41 14.06
N GLU A 111 4.94 14.94 14.51
CA GLU A 111 4.99 15.79 15.71
C GLU A 111 4.23 17.10 15.50
N THR A 112 4.37 17.75 14.33
CA THR A 112 3.57 18.93 13.99
C THR A 112 2.07 18.62 13.94
N ALA A 113 1.68 17.49 13.34
CA ALA A 113 0.28 17.08 13.29
C ALA A 113 -0.30 16.77 14.69
N ARG A 114 0.50 16.16 15.56
CA ARG A 114 0.15 15.91 16.97
C ARG A 114 -0.03 17.21 17.74
N GLY A 115 0.88 18.16 17.58
CA GLY A 115 0.77 19.50 18.19
C GLY A 115 -0.52 20.20 17.78
N ARG A 116 -0.78 20.30 16.47
CA ARG A 116 -2.02 20.91 15.95
C ARG A 116 -3.29 20.23 16.46
N ARG A 117 -3.27 18.90 16.58
CA ARG A 117 -4.42 18.15 17.12
C ARG A 117 -4.68 18.48 18.59
N GLU A 118 -3.61 18.58 19.39
CA GLU A 118 -3.73 18.88 20.81
C GLU A 118 -4.19 20.32 21.05
N GLU A 119 -3.63 21.29 20.31
CA GLU A 119 -4.09 22.68 20.34
C GLU A 119 -5.58 22.80 19.96
N ALA A 120 -6.00 22.13 18.88
CA ALA A 120 -7.40 22.14 18.46
C ALA A 120 -8.31 21.50 19.52
N ARG A 121 -7.85 20.44 20.20
CA ARG A 121 -8.59 19.79 21.28
C ARG A 121 -8.78 20.73 22.46
N GLN A 122 -7.73 21.39 22.90
CA GLN A 122 -7.78 22.36 24.00
C GLN A 122 -8.71 23.53 23.68
N ALA A 123 -8.68 24.03 22.43
CA ALA A 123 -9.59 25.09 21.99
C ALA A 123 -11.06 24.63 22.03
N VAL A 124 -11.36 23.40 21.62
CA VAL A 124 -12.73 22.83 21.69
C VAL A 124 -13.18 22.66 23.13
N ASP A 125 -12.33 22.13 24.01
CA ASP A 125 -12.66 21.93 25.41
C ASP A 125 -12.88 23.28 26.14
N GLY A 126 -12.08 24.30 25.80
CA GLY A 126 -12.26 25.67 26.27
C GLY A 126 -13.59 26.28 25.80
N ALA A 127 -13.86 26.24 24.49
CA ALA A 127 -15.10 26.75 23.91
C ALA A 127 -16.35 26.05 24.47
N ARG A 128 -16.25 24.76 24.78
CA ARG A 128 -17.33 23.99 25.41
C ARG A 128 -17.62 24.49 26.83
N SER A 129 -16.56 24.71 27.61
CA SER A 129 -16.67 25.24 28.97
C SER A 129 -17.28 26.65 28.98
N GLU A 130 -16.87 27.51 28.03
CA GLU A 130 -17.44 28.85 27.85
C GLU A 130 -18.91 28.80 27.46
N LEU A 131 -19.30 27.88 26.57
CA LEU A 131 -20.69 27.67 26.18
C LEU A 131 -21.55 27.23 27.37
N GLU A 132 -21.07 26.27 28.17
CA GLU A 132 -21.77 25.79 29.37
C GLU A 132 -21.96 26.92 30.38
N ALA A 133 -20.94 27.75 30.61
CA ALA A 133 -21.04 28.92 31.49
C ALA A 133 -22.04 29.96 30.96
N ALA A 134 -22.03 30.23 29.65
CA ALA A 134 -22.95 31.16 29.02
C ALA A 134 -24.41 30.67 29.08
N GLN A 135 -24.63 29.35 28.89
CA GLN A 135 -25.94 28.72 29.03
C GLN A 135 -26.46 28.82 30.47
N ALA A 136 -25.63 28.49 31.46
CA ALA A 136 -26.00 28.63 32.86
C ALA A 136 -26.34 30.08 33.24
N GLY A 137 -25.57 31.06 32.71
CA GLY A 137 -25.87 32.48 32.90
C GLY A 137 -27.19 32.91 32.26
N LEU A 138 -27.51 32.37 31.08
CA LEU A 138 -28.80 32.62 30.42
C LEU A 138 -29.95 32.06 31.26
N GLU A 139 -29.83 30.81 31.73
CA GLU A 139 -30.84 30.14 32.57
C GLU A 139 -31.08 30.90 33.89
N GLU A 140 -30.07 31.58 34.47
CA GLU A 140 -30.24 32.39 35.66
C GLU A 140 -31.01 33.71 35.39
N VAL A 141 -30.73 34.34 34.24
CA VAL A 141 -31.27 35.68 33.92
C VAL A 141 -32.66 35.60 33.29
N GLU A 142 -32.94 34.57 32.50
CA GLU A 142 -34.21 34.35 31.81
C GLU A 142 -35.45 34.49 32.72
N PRO A 143 -35.54 33.86 33.90
CA PRO A 143 -36.73 34.01 34.75
C PRO A 143 -36.90 35.43 35.30
N ARG A 144 -35.80 36.16 35.54
CA ARG A 144 -35.86 37.56 36.01
C ARG A 144 -36.35 38.48 34.89
N TRP A 145 -35.92 38.22 33.66
CA TRP A 145 -36.37 38.94 32.48
C TRP A 145 -37.86 38.72 32.22
N GLU A 146 -38.32 37.48 32.26
CA GLU A 146 -39.74 37.13 32.13
C GLU A 146 -40.59 37.79 33.22
N ALA A 147 -40.12 37.78 34.46
CA ALA A 147 -40.81 38.45 35.57
C ALA A 147 -40.91 39.97 35.37
N ALA A 148 -39.85 40.60 34.85
CA ALA A 148 -39.82 42.03 34.55
C ALA A 148 -40.79 42.39 33.41
N GLN A 149 -40.82 41.60 32.33
CA GLN A 149 -41.79 41.78 31.25
C GLN A 149 -43.23 41.65 31.75
N ALA A 150 -43.54 40.59 32.51
CA ALA A 150 -44.87 40.40 33.06
C ALA A 150 -45.27 41.55 34.02
N ALA A 151 -44.32 42.14 34.76
CA ALA A 151 -44.57 43.31 35.60
C ALA A 151 -44.88 44.56 34.76
N GLN A 152 -44.15 44.79 33.67
CA GLN A 152 -44.39 45.90 32.75
C GLN A 152 -45.78 45.79 32.09
N GLU A 153 -46.16 44.61 31.63
CA GLU A 153 -47.50 44.37 31.07
C GLU A 153 -48.61 44.60 32.09
N ARG A 154 -48.41 44.17 33.35
CA ARG A 154 -49.36 44.44 34.44
C ARG A 154 -49.47 45.94 34.72
N ALA A 155 -48.37 46.67 34.77
CA ALA A 155 -48.37 48.11 34.99
C ALA A 155 -49.11 48.84 33.85
N GLY A 156 -48.90 48.45 32.59
CA GLY A 156 -49.63 49.00 31.45
C GLY A 156 -51.14 48.75 31.52
N ARG A 157 -51.57 47.55 31.92
CA ARG A 157 -52.99 47.24 32.14
C ARG A 157 -53.61 48.10 33.23
N LEU A 158 -52.94 48.23 34.37
CA LEU A 158 -53.42 49.04 35.49
C LEU A 158 -53.50 50.53 35.14
N GLU A 159 -52.56 51.06 34.36
CA GLU A 159 -52.61 52.44 33.90
C GLU A 159 -53.82 52.66 32.97
N HIS A 160 -54.08 51.74 32.05
CA HIS A 160 -55.24 51.82 31.17
C HIS A 160 -56.56 51.76 31.97
N GLU A 161 -56.68 50.85 32.93
CA GLU A 161 -57.83 50.77 33.85
C GLU A 161 -58.00 52.08 34.64
N ARG A 162 -56.91 52.68 35.11
CA ARG A 162 -56.92 53.97 35.82
C ARG A 162 -57.42 55.11 34.93
N GLU A 163 -56.96 55.17 33.68
CA GLU A 163 -57.39 56.18 32.71
C GLU A 163 -58.89 56.05 32.40
N MET A 164 -59.38 54.83 32.20
CA MET A 164 -60.79 54.54 31.98
C MET A 164 -61.65 54.94 33.18
N ALA A 165 -61.27 54.54 34.40
CA ALA A 165 -61.97 54.92 35.63
C ALA A 165 -61.97 56.45 35.84
N ALA A 166 -60.87 57.13 35.52
CA ALA A 166 -60.79 58.59 35.60
C ALA A 166 -61.66 59.28 34.53
N GLN A 167 -61.84 58.67 33.37
CA GLN A 167 -62.77 59.14 32.34
C GLN A 167 -64.22 58.94 32.79
N GLU A 168 -64.58 57.77 33.30
CA GLU A 168 -65.91 57.47 33.86
C GLU A 168 -66.28 58.42 35.00
N TYR A 169 -65.35 58.69 35.93
CA TYR A 169 -65.56 59.65 37.00
C TYR A 169 -65.81 61.08 36.48
N ARG A 170 -65.04 61.52 35.47
CA ARG A 170 -65.22 62.84 34.84
C ARG A 170 -66.57 62.95 34.14
N ASP A 171 -67.01 61.89 33.46
CA ASP A 171 -68.29 61.88 32.76
C ASP A 171 -69.45 61.82 33.76
N ALA A 172 -69.35 61.02 34.82
CA ALA A 172 -70.31 60.98 35.93
C ALA A 172 -70.48 62.36 36.60
N ALA A 173 -69.37 63.03 36.92
CA ALA A 173 -69.37 64.37 37.50
C ALA A 173 -70.04 65.41 36.59
N ARG A 174 -69.84 65.31 35.27
CA ARG A 174 -70.52 66.17 34.28
C ARG A 174 -72.02 65.93 34.21
N THR A 175 -72.49 64.68 34.35
CA THR A 175 -73.92 64.37 34.43
C THR A 175 -74.58 64.94 35.68
N VAL A 176 -73.92 64.83 36.84
CA VAL A 176 -74.43 65.40 38.09
C VAL A 176 -74.54 66.93 37.98
N ALA A 177 -73.48 67.59 37.47
CA ALA A 177 -73.48 69.04 37.26
C ALA A 177 -74.50 69.54 36.21
N ARG A 178 -75.10 68.65 35.42
CA ARG A 178 -76.20 68.97 34.48
C ARG A 178 -77.59 68.69 35.05
N ALA A 179 -77.67 67.96 36.16
CA ALA A 179 -78.92 67.59 36.82
C ALA A 179 -79.31 68.56 37.96
N GLU A 180 -78.35 69.39 38.42
CA GLU A 180 -78.57 70.57 39.26
C GLU A 180 -78.85 71.81 38.41
#